data_AF-A0A821NM65-F1
#
_entry.id   AF-A0A821NM65-F1
#
_cell.length_a   1.000
_cell.length_b   1.000
_cell.length_c   1.000
_cell.angle_alpha   90.00
_cell.angle_beta   90.00
_cell.angle_gamma   90.00
#
_symmetry.space_group_name_H-M   'P 1'
#
loop_
_entity.id
_entity.type
_entity.pdbx_description
1 polymer ?
#
loop_
_entity_poly.entity_id
_entity_poly.type
_entity_poly.pdbx_seq_one_letter_code
_entity_poly.pdbx_strand_id
1 'polypeptide(L)'
;MSDKRKSRPFSASRQRRLTKRSSSLDSTRTPFNPNSSICATNVILVAIDLRTPKQKIEDLQKEIIESKDESTAEQYLNQLVLMQVYTNLEYGDNSIENARAYVNLSKFYLNRKSNFLPQAKFHALNARQILEYLNIKPNDDNILQNLLAYDIYLTLTKCSINAKQYLLQRELKIKNKHI
;
A
#
# COMPACT_ATOMS: atom_id res chain seq x y z
N MET A 1 10.30 -25.74 72.81
CA MET A 1 9.02 -26.45 72.65
C MET A 1 8.68 -26.36 71.16
N SER A 2 9.06 -27.31 70.30
CA SER A 2 8.45 -28.64 70.09
C SER A 2 6.95 -28.47 69.73
N ASP A 3 6.42 -28.78 68.55
CA ASP A 3 6.65 -29.97 67.73
C ASP A 3 6.25 -29.82 66.25
N LYS A 4 6.94 -30.61 65.41
CA LYS A 4 6.61 -30.96 64.02
C LYS A 4 5.63 -32.16 63.99
N ARG A 5 4.57 -32.13 63.16
CA ARG A 5 3.92 -33.32 62.54
C ARG A 5 3.31 -32.90 61.19
N LYS A 6 3.93 -33.16 60.03
CA LYS A 6 3.93 -34.38 59.20
C LYS A 6 2.55 -35.01 58.93
N SER A 7 2.23 -35.04 57.62
CA SER A 7 1.89 -36.20 56.78
C SER A 7 0.43 -36.44 56.33
N ARG A 8 0.30 -36.34 54.99
CA ARG A 8 -0.34 -37.25 54.00
C ARG A 8 -1.87 -37.20 53.80
N PRO A 9 -2.33 -36.96 52.55
CA PRO A 9 -3.68 -37.35 52.14
C PRO A 9 -3.76 -38.85 51.85
N PHE A 10 -4.91 -39.42 52.20
CA PHE A 10 -5.26 -40.83 52.09
C PHE A 10 -5.38 -41.31 50.63
N SER A 11 -4.96 -42.55 50.45
CA SER A 11 -4.91 -43.34 49.21
C SER A 11 -6.24 -43.97 48.80
N ALA A 12 -6.34 -44.23 47.50
CA ALA A 12 -7.41 -44.88 46.75
C ALA A 12 -7.82 -46.28 47.26
N SER A 13 -9.06 -46.68 46.95
CA SER A 13 -9.43 -48.06 46.54
C SER A 13 -10.92 -48.19 46.18
N ARG A 14 -11.25 -48.30 44.89
CA ARG A 14 -12.03 -49.47 44.41
C ARG A 14 -11.89 -49.68 42.91
N GLN A 15 -11.17 -50.75 42.60
CA GLN A 15 -10.97 -51.32 41.28
C GLN A 15 -12.28 -51.95 40.75
N ARG A 16 -12.51 -51.85 39.44
CA ARG A 16 -12.95 -53.00 38.64
C ARG A 16 -12.02 -53.16 37.43
N ARG A 17 -11.21 -54.23 37.52
CA ARG A 17 -10.60 -55.06 36.45
C ARG A 17 -11.54 -55.24 35.25
N LEU A 18 -11.16 -55.57 34.01
CA LEU A 18 -9.96 -55.92 33.22
C LEU A 18 -10.50 -55.89 31.75
N THR A 19 -9.78 -55.61 30.66
CA THR A 19 -8.69 -56.41 30.08
C THR A 19 -7.97 -55.60 28.98
N LYS A 20 -6.69 -55.90 28.81
CA LYS A 20 -5.77 -55.44 27.77
C LYS A 20 -6.21 -55.89 26.36
N ARG A 21 -6.01 -55.04 25.35
CA ARG A 21 -5.16 -55.35 24.18
C ARG A 21 -4.81 -54.08 23.41
N SER A 22 -3.64 -54.17 22.79
CA SER A 22 -2.77 -53.12 22.28
C SER A 22 -3.10 -52.65 20.87
N SER A 23 -2.40 -51.58 20.50
CA SER A 23 -1.75 -51.29 19.21
C SER A 23 -2.48 -50.47 18.14
N SER A 24 -1.65 -49.55 17.60
CA SER A 24 -1.58 -48.98 16.25
C SER A 24 -2.58 -47.92 15.80
N LEU A 25 -2.00 -46.74 15.55
CA LEU A 25 -2.21 -45.90 14.36
C LEU A 25 -3.14 -46.53 13.30
N ASP A 26 -4.21 -45.83 12.93
CA ASP A 26 -4.40 -45.54 11.50
C ASP A 26 -5.41 -44.42 11.25
N SER A 27 -4.90 -43.37 10.60
CA SER A 27 -5.65 -42.34 9.92
C SER A 27 -6.26 -42.97 8.66
N THR A 28 -7.57 -43.21 8.66
CA THR A 28 -8.27 -43.67 7.44
C THR A 28 -9.05 -42.54 6.79
N ARG A 29 -8.48 -42.09 5.67
CA ARG A 29 -9.15 -41.43 4.55
C ARG A 29 -10.55 -41.99 4.33
N THR A 30 -11.56 -41.14 4.39
CA THR A 30 -12.87 -41.44 3.80
C THR A 30 -12.74 -41.44 2.26
N PRO A 31 -13.21 -42.47 1.55
CA PRO A 31 -13.12 -42.52 0.09
C PRO A 31 -14.10 -41.53 -0.54
N PHE A 32 -13.59 -40.75 -1.50
CA PHE A 32 -14.37 -39.87 -2.37
C PHE A 32 -15.30 -40.73 -3.24
N ASN A 33 -16.62 -40.52 -3.13
CA ASN A 33 -17.61 -41.13 -4.01
C ASN A 33 -17.83 -40.20 -5.22
N PRO A 34 -17.53 -40.61 -6.47
CA PRO A 34 -17.56 -39.70 -7.62
C PRO A 34 -18.98 -39.48 -8.18
N ASN A 35 -20.02 -40.09 -7.61
CA ASN A 35 -21.37 -40.05 -8.16
C ASN A 35 -22.38 -39.22 -7.36
N SER A 36 -21.94 -38.37 -6.41
CA SER A 36 -22.82 -37.32 -5.90
C SER A 36 -22.83 -36.16 -6.90
N SER A 37 -23.81 -36.20 -7.79
CA SER A 37 -24.24 -35.09 -8.64
C SER A 37 -24.58 -33.87 -7.75
N ILE A 38 -23.56 -33.08 -7.44
CA ILE A 38 -23.70 -31.71 -6.99
C ILE A 38 -23.13 -30.90 -8.13
N CYS A 39 -24.02 -30.12 -8.74
CA CYS A 39 -23.78 -29.23 -9.86
C CYS A 39 -22.33 -28.77 -9.96
N ALA A 40 -21.71 -29.06 -11.10
CA ALA A 40 -20.59 -28.34 -11.64
C ALA A 40 -20.97 -26.85 -11.77
N THR A 41 -20.99 -26.18 -10.63
CA THR A 41 -20.94 -24.74 -10.57
C THR A 41 -19.49 -24.47 -10.96
N ASN A 42 -19.30 -23.95 -12.16
CA ASN A 42 -18.02 -23.43 -12.62
C ASN A 42 -17.47 -22.53 -11.51
N VAL A 43 -16.61 -23.09 -10.65
CA VAL A 43 -15.78 -22.31 -9.75
C VAL A 43 -14.79 -21.67 -10.69
N ILE A 44 -15.14 -20.47 -11.16
CA ILE A 44 -14.17 -19.55 -11.72
C ILE A 44 -13.14 -19.38 -10.61
N LEU A 45 -12.03 -20.09 -10.73
CA LEU A 45 -10.85 -19.89 -9.92
C LEU A 45 -10.32 -18.51 -10.31
N VAL A 46 -10.95 -17.45 -9.79
CA VAL A 46 -10.36 -16.12 -9.81
C VAL A 46 -9.05 -16.31 -9.05
N ALA A 47 -7.92 -16.07 -9.71
CA ALA A 47 -6.64 -16.06 -9.04
C ALA A 47 -6.67 -14.94 -8.00
N ILE A 48 -7.04 -15.29 -6.77
CA ILE A 48 -7.01 -14.36 -5.65
C ILE A 48 -5.54 -14.08 -5.40
N ASP A 49 -5.12 -12.85 -5.71
CA ASP A 49 -3.77 -12.41 -5.42
C ASP A 49 -3.59 -12.31 -3.90
N LEU A 50 -2.90 -13.28 -3.32
CA LEU A 50 -2.66 -13.41 -1.88
C LEU A 50 -1.57 -12.45 -1.37
N ARG A 51 -0.95 -11.66 -2.25
CA ARG A 51 0.10 -10.72 -1.85
C ARG A 51 -0.45 -9.58 -0.99
N THR A 52 0.30 -9.22 0.04
CA THR A 52 -0.03 -8.06 0.89
C THR A 52 0.15 -6.74 0.14
N PRO A 53 -0.50 -5.65 0.56
CA PRO A 53 -0.28 -4.32 -0.03
C PRO A 53 1.19 -3.94 -0.04
N LYS A 54 1.92 -4.18 1.06
CA LYS A 54 3.38 -4.00 1.13
C LYS A 54 4.16 -4.77 0.05
N GLN A 55 3.87 -6.05 -0.17
CA GLN A 55 4.52 -6.83 -1.22
C GLN A 55 4.26 -6.24 -2.62
N LYS A 56 3.02 -5.78 -2.87
CA LYS A 56 2.67 -5.14 -4.14
C LYS A 56 3.38 -3.79 -4.34
N ILE A 57 3.59 -3.03 -3.28
CA ILE A 57 4.39 -1.80 -3.32
C ILE A 57 5.83 -2.12 -3.72
N GLU A 58 6.45 -3.12 -3.10
CA GLU A 58 7.83 -3.52 -3.41
C GLU A 58 7.97 -4.04 -4.84
N ASP A 59 7.01 -4.84 -5.32
CA ASP A 59 6.96 -5.33 -6.70
C ASP A 59 6.85 -4.16 -7.70
N LEU A 60 5.92 -3.23 -7.46
CA LEU A 60 5.74 -2.04 -8.31
C LEU A 60 6.97 -1.12 -8.28
N GLN A 61 7.68 -1.01 -7.15
CA GLN A 61 8.90 -0.20 -7.06
C GLN A 61 9.99 -0.79 -7.94
N LYS A 62 10.16 -2.12 -7.92
CA LYS A 62 11.10 -2.82 -8.81
C LYS A 62 10.71 -2.63 -10.27
N GLU A 63 9.44 -2.84 -10.59
CA GLU A 63 8.91 -2.69 -11.95
C GLU A 63 9.18 -1.27 -12.49
N ILE A 64 8.89 -0.22 -11.72
CA ILE A 64 9.17 1.17 -12.12
C ILE A 64 10.66 1.42 -12.38
N ILE A 65 11.54 0.83 -11.58
CA ILE A 65 12.99 0.99 -11.72
C ILE A 65 13.49 0.26 -12.97
N GLU A 66 13.00 -0.96 -13.21
CA GLU A 66 13.38 -1.81 -14.32
C GLU A 66 12.79 -1.32 -15.66
N SER A 67 11.56 -0.81 -15.65
CA SER A 67 10.83 -0.36 -16.85
C SER A 67 11.09 1.10 -17.22
N LYS A 68 12.08 1.75 -16.61
CA LYS A 68 12.27 3.21 -16.70
C LYS A 68 12.51 3.71 -18.13
N ASP A 69 13.09 2.86 -18.98
CA ASP A 69 13.42 3.19 -20.37
C ASP A 69 12.43 2.59 -21.40
N GLU A 70 11.62 1.60 -21.02
CA GLU A 70 10.73 0.85 -21.93
C GLU A 70 9.23 1.12 -21.69
N SER A 71 8.85 1.75 -20.57
CA SER A 71 7.45 1.96 -20.23
C SER A 71 6.81 3.11 -21.02
N THR A 72 5.59 2.84 -21.53
CA THR A 72 4.77 3.92 -22.09
C THR A 72 4.31 4.87 -20.99
N ALA A 73 3.98 6.09 -21.40
CA ALA A 73 3.38 7.12 -20.56
C ALA A 73 2.23 6.62 -19.66
N GLU A 74 1.35 5.82 -20.24
CA GLU A 74 0.12 5.34 -19.62
C GLU A 74 0.40 4.20 -18.64
N GLN A 75 1.29 3.28 -19.01
CA GLN A 75 1.75 2.22 -18.11
C GLN A 75 2.42 2.80 -16.86
N TYR A 76 3.31 3.78 -17.05
CA TYR A 76 3.96 4.43 -15.92
C TYR A 76 2.96 5.17 -15.01
N LEU A 77 1.95 5.82 -15.59
CA LEU A 77 0.87 6.43 -14.80
C LEU A 77 0.08 5.37 -14.01
N ASN A 78 -0.28 4.26 -14.65
CA ASN A 78 -1.02 3.18 -14.00
C ASN A 78 -0.25 2.61 -12.82
N GLN A 79 1.07 2.40 -12.98
CA GLN A 79 1.94 1.96 -11.88
C GLN A 79 1.96 2.98 -10.73
N LEU A 80 2.06 4.28 -11.02
CA LEU A 80 2.03 5.32 -9.98
C LEU A 80 0.69 5.40 -9.24
N VAL A 81 -0.43 5.23 -9.94
CA VAL A 81 -1.76 5.20 -9.31
C VAL A 81 -1.92 3.95 -8.45
N LEU A 82 -1.53 2.78 -8.95
CA LEU A 82 -1.54 1.53 -8.17
C LEU A 82 -0.65 1.65 -6.92
N MET A 83 0.53 2.24 -7.07
CA MET A 83 1.43 2.52 -5.95
C MET A 83 0.74 3.36 -4.88
N GLN A 84 0.06 4.43 -5.29
CA GLN A 84 -0.67 5.29 -4.37
C GLN A 84 -1.78 4.53 -3.64
N VAL A 85 -2.57 3.72 -4.36
CA VAL A 85 -3.64 2.91 -3.77
C VAL A 85 -3.10 1.94 -2.73
N TYR A 86 -2.06 1.17 -3.06
CA TYR A 86 -1.48 0.23 -2.10
C TYR A 86 -0.80 0.94 -0.93
N THR A 87 -0.18 2.09 -1.17
CA THR A 87 0.42 2.92 -0.10
C THR A 87 -0.65 3.41 0.88
N ASN A 88 -1.80 3.86 0.39
CA ASN A 88 -2.95 4.23 1.23
C ASN A 88 -3.43 3.04 2.08
N LEU A 89 -3.52 1.86 1.46
CA LEU A 89 -4.00 0.65 2.16
C LEU A 89 -3.04 0.18 3.25
N GLU A 90 -1.72 0.31 3.04
CA GLU A 90 -0.71 -0.15 3.99
C GLU A 90 -0.45 0.86 5.10
N TYR A 91 -0.27 2.13 4.76
CA TYR A 91 0.22 3.17 5.67
C TYR A 91 -0.85 4.18 6.10
N GLY A 92 -2.01 4.18 5.43
CA GLY A 92 -3.08 5.14 5.66
C GLY A 92 -2.91 6.47 4.92
N ASP A 93 -3.98 7.26 4.90
CA ASP A 93 -4.07 8.50 4.14
C ASP A 93 -3.06 9.57 4.58
N ASN A 94 -2.80 9.66 5.88
CA ASN A 94 -1.92 10.66 6.49
C ASN A 94 -0.53 10.10 6.80
N SER A 95 0.09 9.44 5.83
CA SER A 95 1.43 8.86 5.96
C SER A 95 2.47 9.56 5.08
N ILE A 96 3.73 9.51 5.49
CA ILE A 96 4.84 10.09 4.72
C ILE A 96 4.98 9.38 3.36
N GLU A 97 4.77 8.07 3.35
CA GLU A 97 4.77 7.23 2.15
C GLU A 97 3.69 7.71 1.18
N ASN A 98 2.50 8.02 1.68
CA ASN A 98 1.44 8.56 0.83
C ASN A 98 1.76 9.96 0.29
N ALA A 99 2.35 10.83 1.12
CA ALA A 99 2.84 12.12 0.66
C ALA A 99 3.86 11.96 -0.49
N ARG A 100 4.77 10.97 -0.41
CA ARG A 100 5.70 10.64 -1.51
C ARG A 100 4.98 10.14 -2.76
N ALA A 101 3.95 9.29 -2.61
CA ALA A 101 3.15 8.81 -3.74
C ALA A 101 2.46 9.98 -4.47
N TYR A 102 1.87 10.92 -3.73
CA TYR A 102 1.29 12.14 -4.30
C TYR A 102 2.32 13.02 -5.01
N VAL A 103 3.52 13.16 -4.46
CA VAL A 103 4.61 13.90 -5.13
C VAL A 103 4.99 13.25 -6.46
N ASN A 104 5.08 11.93 -6.52
CA ASN A 104 5.41 11.22 -7.75
C ASN A 104 4.34 11.43 -8.84
N LEU A 105 3.06 11.37 -8.48
CA LEU A 105 1.96 11.69 -9.39
C LEU A 105 2.01 13.15 -9.85
N SER A 106 2.27 14.07 -8.92
CA SER A 106 2.40 15.50 -9.26
C SER A 106 3.52 15.74 -10.27
N LYS A 107 4.71 15.15 -10.04
CA LYS A 107 5.86 15.23 -10.95
C LYS A 107 5.52 14.63 -12.31
N PHE A 108 4.83 13.49 -12.36
CA PHE A 108 4.38 12.90 -13.62
C PHE A 108 3.53 13.88 -14.43
N TYR A 109 2.48 14.46 -13.83
CA TYR A 109 1.61 15.41 -14.53
C TYR A 109 2.30 16.73 -14.87
N LEU A 110 3.22 17.20 -14.02
CA LEU A 110 3.98 18.42 -14.27
C LEU A 110 4.91 18.28 -15.48
N ASN A 111 5.50 17.10 -15.66
CA ASN A 111 6.37 16.79 -16.80
C ASN A 111 5.57 16.57 -18.10
N ARG A 112 4.24 16.48 -18.03
CA ARG A 112 3.36 16.40 -19.20
C ARG A 112 3.02 17.80 -19.71
N LYS A 113 2.35 17.85 -20.88
CA LYS A 113 1.88 19.10 -21.50
C LYS A 113 1.13 19.97 -20.49
N SER A 114 1.13 21.28 -20.71
CA SER A 114 0.55 22.29 -19.80
C SER A 114 -0.91 22.05 -19.39
N ASN A 115 -1.67 21.27 -20.16
CA ASN A 115 -3.06 20.91 -19.84
C ASN A 115 -3.20 20.08 -18.56
N PHE A 116 -2.12 19.47 -18.06
CA PHE A 116 -2.13 18.66 -16.83
C PHE A 116 -1.68 19.42 -15.57
N LEU A 117 -1.45 20.74 -15.69
CA LEU A 117 -1.06 21.58 -14.55
C LEU A 117 -2.06 21.55 -13.37
N PRO A 118 -3.40 21.53 -13.59
CA PRO A 118 -4.34 21.41 -12.49
C PRO A 118 -4.18 20.10 -11.71
N GLN A 119 -3.99 18.98 -12.40
CA GLN A 119 -3.77 17.66 -11.80
C GLN A 119 -2.45 17.63 -11.03
N ALA A 120 -1.37 18.15 -11.63
CA ALA A 120 -0.08 18.27 -10.96
C ALA A 120 -0.22 19.05 -9.65
N LYS A 121 -0.87 20.21 -9.70
CA LYS A 121 -1.10 21.05 -8.52
C LYS A 121 -1.97 20.35 -7.47
N PHE A 122 -3.03 19.65 -7.88
CA PHE A 122 -3.90 18.90 -6.97
C PHE A 122 -3.11 17.89 -6.15
N HIS A 123 -2.32 17.03 -6.80
CA HIS A 123 -1.53 16.02 -6.09
C HIS A 123 -0.45 16.65 -5.19
N ALA A 124 0.20 17.73 -5.62
CA ALA A 124 1.17 18.42 -4.77
C ALA A 124 0.52 19.07 -3.53
N LEU A 125 -0.71 19.57 -3.64
CA LEU A 125 -1.44 20.11 -2.50
C LEU A 125 -1.84 19.02 -1.51
N ASN A 126 -2.27 17.85 -1.98
CA ASN A 126 -2.57 16.72 -1.10
C ASN A 126 -1.31 16.26 -0.33
N ALA A 127 -0.16 16.19 -1.00
CA ALA A 127 1.11 15.90 -0.34
C ALA A 127 1.45 16.95 0.74
N ARG A 128 1.20 18.24 0.46
CA ARG A 128 1.40 19.33 1.43
C ARG A 128 0.49 19.20 2.64
N GLN A 129 -0.79 18.89 2.43
CA GLN A 129 -1.76 18.70 3.52
C GLN A 129 -1.34 17.56 4.45
N ILE A 130 -0.79 16.48 3.92
CA ILE A 130 -0.26 15.37 4.74
C ILE A 130 0.93 15.84 5.58
N LEU A 131 1.87 16.62 5.02
CA LEU A 131 2.97 17.16 5.81
C LEU A 131 2.50 18.12 6.91
N GLU A 132 1.52 18.97 6.60
CA GLU A 132 0.89 19.87 7.57
C GLU A 132 0.24 19.07 8.71
N TYR A 133 -0.49 17.99 8.39
CA TYR A 133 -1.08 17.09 9.37
C TYR A 133 -0.03 16.42 10.27
N LEU A 134 1.09 16.01 9.68
CA LEU A 134 2.19 15.37 10.40
C LEU A 134 3.08 16.36 11.17
N ASN A 135 2.77 17.66 11.14
CA ASN A 135 3.58 18.74 11.72
C ASN A 135 5.04 18.75 11.23
N ILE A 136 5.29 18.22 10.03
CA ILE A 136 6.63 18.22 9.43
C ILE A 136 6.87 19.59 8.81
N LYS A 137 7.89 20.30 9.31
CA LYS A 137 8.29 21.59 8.77
C LYS A 137 9.64 21.47 8.09
N PRO A 138 9.89 22.27 7.04
CA PRO A 138 11.23 22.38 6.49
C PRO A 138 12.17 22.91 7.59
N ASN A 139 13.32 22.23 7.73
CA ASN A 139 14.40 22.49 8.69
C ASN A 139 14.25 21.80 10.07
N ASP A 140 13.48 20.73 10.17
CA ASP A 140 13.50 19.84 11.33
C ASP A 140 14.76 18.94 11.31
N ASP A 141 15.12 18.26 12.40
CA ASP A 141 16.32 17.40 12.45
C ASP A 141 16.24 16.19 11.48
N ASN A 142 15.05 15.92 10.93
CA ASN A 142 14.82 14.81 10.00
C ASN A 142 15.09 15.22 8.54
N ILE A 143 16.33 14.98 8.11
CA ILE A 143 16.80 15.29 6.75
C ILE A 143 15.87 14.72 5.65
N LEU A 144 15.40 13.48 5.79
CA LEU A 144 14.57 12.83 4.76
C LEU A 144 13.18 13.48 4.63
N GLN A 145 12.59 13.90 5.75
CA GLN A 145 11.31 14.59 5.77
C GLN A 145 11.44 16.01 5.22
N ASN A 146 12.55 16.70 5.55
CA ASN A 146 12.87 18.00 4.98
C ASN A 146 13.02 17.94 3.46
N LEU A 147 13.74 16.95 2.93
CA LEU A 147 13.89 16.79 1.48
C LEU A 147 12.54 16.63 0.78
N LEU A 148 11.62 15.85 1.36
CA LEU A 148 10.27 15.71 0.85
C LEU A 148 9.49 17.04 0.88
N ALA A 149 9.60 17.79 1.98
CA ALA A 149 8.97 19.10 2.10
C ALA A 149 9.49 20.09 1.05
N TYR A 150 10.81 20.12 0.81
CA TYR A 150 11.44 20.91 -0.25
C TYR A 150 10.95 20.50 -1.64
N ASP A 151 10.84 19.20 -1.91
CA ASP A 151 10.33 18.67 -3.17
C ASP A 151 8.88 19.10 -3.46
N ILE A 152 8.03 19.05 -2.43
CA ILE A 152 6.63 19.50 -2.52
C ILE A 152 6.59 21.00 -2.81
N TYR A 153 7.36 21.80 -2.06
CA TYR A 153 7.42 23.25 -2.25
C TYR A 153 7.91 23.63 -3.65
N LEU A 154 8.96 22.98 -4.13
CA LEU A 154 9.50 23.20 -5.47
C LEU A 154 8.46 22.84 -6.54
N THR A 155 7.75 21.74 -6.37
CA THR A 155 6.73 21.29 -7.32
C THR A 155 5.55 22.27 -7.40
N LEU A 156 5.06 22.76 -6.26
CA LEU A 156 4.01 23.80 -6.20
C LEU A 156 4.45 25.12 -6.84
N THR A 157 5.72 25.49 -6.62
CA THR A 157 6.30 26.69 -7.22
C THR A 157 6.36 26.57 -8.75
N LYS A 158 6.83 25.44 -9.27
CA LYS A 158 6.84 25.15 -10.71
C LYS A 158 5.43 25.18 -11.32
N CYS A 159 4.44 24.57 -10.65
CA CYS A 159 3.05 24.63 -11.10
C CYS A 159 2.56 26.08 -11.23
N SER A 160 2.89 26.93 -10.26
CA SER A 160 2.48 28.33 -10.22
C SER A 160 3.16 29.16 -11.33
N ILE A 161 4.45 28.94 -11.58
CA ILE A 161 5.19 29.60 -12.65
C ILE A 161 4.62 29.21 -14.02
N ASN A 162 4.44 27.91 -14.26
CA ASN A 162 3.92 27.40 -15.52
C ASN A 162 2.49 27.90 -15.80
N ALA A 163 1.64 27.98 -14.76
CA ALA A 163 0.29 28.53 -14.89
C ALA A 163 0.32 30.02 -15.31
N LYS A 164 1.20 30.83 -14.72
CA LYS A 164 1.38 32.24 -15.10
C LYS A 164 1.85 32.37 -16.55
N GLN A 165 2.83 31.57 -16.97
CA GLN A 165 3.33 31.57 -18.34
C GLN A 165 2.25 31.21 -19.37
N TYR A 166 1.42 30.21 -19.06
CA TYR A 166 0.32 29.80 -19.93
C TYR A 166 -0.71 30.92 -20.13
N LEU A 167 -1.07 31.64 -19.06
CA LEU A 167 -1.98 32.78 -19.13
C LEU A 167 -1.41 33.90 -20.01
N LEU A 168 -0.14 34.26 -19.82
CA LEU A 168 0.54 35.28 -20.64
C LEU A 168 0.54 34.89 -22.13
N GLN A 169 0.84 33.64 -22.45
CA GLN A 169 0.80 33.16 -23.85
C GLN A 169 -0.60 33.23 -24.45
N ARG A 170 -1.64 32.95 -23.67
CA ARG A 170 -3.03 33.04 -24.11
C ARG A 170 -3.42 34.50 -24.39
N GLU A 171 -3.06 35.42 -23.50
CA GLU A 171 -3.32 36.85 -23.69
C GLU A 171 -2.62 37.41 -24.94
N LEU A 172 -1.36 37.04 -25.17
CA LEU A 172 -0.62 37.44 -26.38
C LEU A 172 -1.28 36.91 -27.66
N LYS A 173 -1.74 35.65 -27.66
CA LYS A 173 -2.46 35.07 -28.80
C LYS A 173 -3.80 35.77 -29.08
N ILE A 174 -4.49 36.23 -28.05
CA ILE A 174 -5.74 36.98 -28.21
C ILE A 174 -5.42 38.36 -28.81
N LYS A 175 -4.44 39.08 -28.28
CA LYS A 175 -4.03 40.39 -28.81
C LYS A 175 -3.59 40.33 -30.27
N ASN A 176 -2.87 39.29 -30.67
CA ASN A 176 -2.40 39.14 -32.06
C ASN A 176 -3.47 38.67 -33.05
N LYS A 177 -4.64 38.18 -32.59
CA LYS A 177 -5.77 37.82 -33.48
C LYS A 177 -6.65 39.01 -33.86
N HIS A 178 -6.48 40.15 -33.19
CA HIS A 178 -7.24 41.38 -33.43
C HIS A 178 -6.45 42.41 -34.27
N ILE A 179 -5.38 41.97 -34.93
CA ILE A 179 -4.59 42.71 -35.94
C ILE A 179 -4.76 41.97 -37.26
#